data_AF-A0A1H3U6T0-F1
#
_entry.id   AF-A0A1H3U6T0-F1
#
_cell.length_a   1.000
_cell.length_b   1.000
_cell.length_c   1.000
_cell.angle_alpha   90.00
_cell.angle_beta   90.00
_cell.angle_gamma   90.00
#
_symmetry.space_group_name_H-M   'P 1'
#
loop_
_entity.id
_entity.type
_entity.pdbx_description
1 polymer ?
#
loop_
_entity_poly.entity_id
_entity_poly.type
_entity_poly.pdbx_seq_one_letter_code
_entity_poly.pdbx_strand_id
1 'polypeptide(L)'
;MSTPTRPAPPGLEIPCPPCSVCSEETNASPDRTFDCEHCECSWSTDNPEQPGEWWEPEAPQCRSTRKPYIHLTQLNPEIRDQVVRCLLHEGHGGKWHYAADIGWTGASA
;
A
#
# COMPACT_ATOMS: atom_id res chain seq x y z
N MET A 1 -42.99 -39.43 6.05
CA MET A 1 -41.76 -38.99 6.74
C MET A 1 -41.06 -38.02 5.82
N SER A 2 -40.83 -36.78 6.24
CA SER A 2 -40.16 -35.78 5.39
C SER A 2 -38.66 -36.05 5.38
N THR A 3 -38.07 -36.15 4.19
CA THR A 3 -36.63 -36.34 4.02
C THR A 3 -35.89 -35.13 4.58
N PRO A 4 -34.90 -35.29 5.49
CA PRO A 4 -34.14 -34.15 5.99
C PRO A 4 -33.39 -33.49 4.83
N THR A 5 -33.66 -32.20 4.60
CA THR A 5 -32.97 -31.38 3.59
C THR A 5 -31.72 -30.75 4.20
N ARG A 6 -30.64 -30.75 3.43
CA ARG A 6 -29.38 -30.12 3.82
C ARG A 6 -29.56 -28.60 3.78
N PRO A 7 -29.10 -27.84 4.80
CA PRO A 7 -29.13 -26.38 4.74
C PRO A 7 -28.25 -25.88 3.60
N ALA A 8 -28.57 -24.69 3.10
CA ALA A 8 -27.72 -24.00 2.14
C ALA A 8 -26.30 -23.83 2.71
N PRO A 9 -25.25 -23.92 1.88
CA PRO A 9 -23.91 -23.57 2.34
C PRO A 9 -23.87 -22.11 2.82
N PRO A 10 -22.99 -21.77 3.77
CA PRO A 10 -22.79 -20.38 4.16
C PRO A 10 -22.26 -19.56 2.98
N GLY A 11 -22.46 -18.24 3.05
CA GLY A 11 -21.85 -17.30 2.10
C GLY A 11 -20.32 -17.33 2.19
N LEU A 12 -19.66 -16.89 1.11
CA LEU A 12 -18.21 -16.72 1.08
C LEU A 12 -17.86 -15.29 1.49
N GLU A 13 -16.84 -15.17 2.33
CA GLU A 13 -16.13 -13.91 2.58
C GLU A 13 -14.83 -13.96 1.78
N ILE A 14 -14.71 -13.09 0.78
CA ILE A 14 -13.50 -12.97 -0.04
C ILE A 14 -12.72 -11.78 0.50
N PRO A 15 -11.50 -11.98 1.01
CA PRO A 15 -10.68 -10.88 1.50
C PRO A 15 -10.26 -9.98 0.35
N CYS A 16 -10.11 -8.68 0.63
CA CYS A 16 -9.58 -7.75 -0.35
C CYS A 16 -8.05 -7.91 -0.42
N PRO A 17 -7.42 -7.70 -1.58
CA PRO A 17 -5.97 -7.79 -1.69
C PRO A 17 -5.29 -6.68 -0.87
N PRO A 18 -4.05 -6.89 -0.43
CA PRO A 18 -3.27 -5.83 0.20
C PRO A 18 -2.84 -4.77 -0.82
N CYS A 19 -2.78 -3.51 -0.37
CA CYS A 19 -2.25 -2.38 -1.12
C CYS A 19 -0.77 -2.61 -1.46
N SER A 20 -0.37 -2.42 -2.72
CA SER A 20 1.03 -2.61 -3.13
C SER A 20 2.02 -1.57 -2.58
N VAL A 21 1.51 -0.48 -2.00
CA VAL A 21 2.32 0.62 -1.43
C VAL A 21 2.52 0.46 0.07
N CYS A 22 1.44 0.29 0.84
CA CYS A 22 1.50 0.19 2.31
C CYS A 22 1.27 -1.23 2.86
N SER A 23 0.87 -2.19 2.02
CA SER A 23 0.52 -3.58 2.41
C SER A 23 -0.71 -3.73 3.30
N GLU A 24 -1.42 -2.66 3.62
CA GLU A 24 -2.71 -2.71 4.32
C GLU A 24 -3.82 -3.24 3.41
N GLU A 25 -4.86 -3.85 3.99
CA GLU A 25 -6.01 -4.33 3.24
C GLU A 25 -6.71 -3.20 2.47
N THR A 26 -7.02 -3.44 1.21
CA THR A 26 -7.78 -2.50 0.38
C THR A 26 -9.28 -2.58 0.66
N ASN A 27 -10.03 -1.55 0.31
CA ASN A 27 -11.48 -1.58 0.31
C ASN A 27 -11.98 -1.97 -1.08
N ALA A 28 -12.93 -2.90 -1.17
CA ALA A 28 -13.67 -3.12 -2.42
C ALA A 28 -14.72 -2.01 -2.60
N SER A 29 -14.68 -1.32 -3.74
CA SER A 29 -15.61 -0.24 -4.06
C SER A 29 -16.68 -0.68 -5.08
N PRO A 30 -17.89 -0.07 -5.08
CA PRO A 30 -18.97 -0.42 -6.01
C PRO A 30 -18.65 -0.25 -7.50
N ASP A 31 -17.64 0.55 -7.84
CA ASP A 31 -17.15 0.80 -9.20
C ASP A 31 -16.17 -0.26 -9.71
N ARG A 32 -16.06 -1.40 -9.02
CA ARG A 32 -15.20 -2.53 -9.38
C ARG A 32 -13.71 -2.18 -9.25
N THR A 33 -13.35 -1.42 -8.23
CA THR A 33 -11.96 -1.17 -7.83
C THR A 33 -11.64 -1.73 -6.44
N PHE A 34 -10.35 -1.90 -6.20
CA PHE A 34 -9.75 -2.02 -4.88
C PHE A 34 -9.08 -0.71 -4.53
N ASP A 35 -9.46 -0.09 -3.42
CA ASP A 35 -9.07 1.27 -3.07
C ASP A 35 -8.24 1.29 -1.79
N CYS A 36 -7.23 2.14 -1.75
CA CYS A 36 -6.47 2.41 -0.55
C CYS A 36 -6.55 3.90 -0.20
N GLU A 37 -7.45 4.28 0.71
CA GLU A 37 -7.58 5.66 1.20
C GLU A 37 -6.30 6.21 1.84
N HIS A 38 -5.45 5.33 2.38
CA HIS A 38 -4.20 5.75 3.00
C HIS A 38 -3.11 6.12 2.00
N CYS A 39 -3.15 5.53 0.81
CA CYS A 39 -2.20 5.78 -0.26
C CYS A 39 -2.80 6.60 -1.40
N GLU A 40 -4.12 6.82 -1.40
CA GLU A 40 -4.86 7.59 -2.40
C GLU A 40 -4.68 7.01 -3.81
N CYS A 41 -4.85 5.69 -3.89
CA CYS A 41 -4.73 4.93 -5.14
C CYS A 41 -5.76 3.81 -5.23
N SER A 42 -6.01 3.35 -6.45
CA SER A 42 -6.95 2.28 -6.74
C SER A 42 -6.41 1.28 -7.78
N TRP A 43 -6.96 0.07 -7.79
CA TRP A 43 -6.68 -0.96 -8.79
C TRP A 43 -7.98 -1.50 -9.37
N SER A 44 -8.00 -1.76 -10.67
CA SER A 44 -9.16 -2.38 -11.31
C SER A 44 -9.32 -3.84 -10.88
N THR A 45 -10.51 -4.24 -10.44
CA THR A 45 -10.83 -5.66 -10.19
C THR A 45 -10.95 -6.47 -11.48
N ASP A 46 -11.16 -5.79 -12.62
CA ASP A 46 -11.30 -6.42 -13.93
C ASP A 46 -9.97 -6.75 -14.60
N ASN A 47 -8.96 -5.95 -14.30
CA ASN A 47 -7.62 -6.09 -14.88
C ASN A 47 -6.56 -5.99 -13.77
N PRO A 48 -6.51 -6.94 -12.82
CA PRO A 48 -5.63 -6.88 -11.66
C PRO A 48 -4.12 -6.92 -12.02
N GLU A 49 -3.77 -7.29 -13.25
CA GLU A 49 -2.39 -7.26 -13.73
C GLU A 49 -1.94 -5.87 -14.21
N GLN A 50 -2.86 -4.93 -14.42
CA GLN A 50 -2.51 -3.55 -14.77
C GLN A 50 -2.05 -2.79 -13.53
N PRO A 51 -1.12 -1.83 -13.69
CA PRO A 51 -0.78 -0.91 -12.61
C PRO A 51 -2.02 -0.19 -12.07
N GLY A 52 -1.99 0.11 -10.78
CA GLY A 52 -3.02 0.96 -10.18
C GLY A 52 -2.89 2.41 -10.61
N GLU A 53 -3.90 3.20 -10.27
CA GLU A 53 -3.99 4.62 -10.55
C GLU A 53 -3.95 5.42 -9.25
N TRP A 54 -3.27 6.57 -9.28
CA TRP A 54 -3.34 7.56 -8.21
C TRP A 54 -4.61 8.40 -8.40
N TRP A 55 -5.27 8.78 -7.31
CA TRP A 55 -6.45 9.63 -7.37
C TRP A 55 -6.14 11.05 -7.84
N GLU A 56 -4.95 11.55 -7.48
CA GLU A 56 -4.41 12.83 -7.95
C GLU A 56 -3.05 12.60 -8.65
N PRO A 57 -3.04 12.13 -9.92
CA PRO A 57 -1.80 11.76 -10.61
C PRO A 57 -0.85 12.94 -10.87
N GLU A 58 -1.37 14.17 -10.86
CA GLU A 58 -0.61 15.39 -11.06
C GLU A 58 -0.10 16.00 -9.74
N ALA A 59 -0.44 15.42 -8.59
CA ALA A 59 0.01 15.94 -7.30
C ALA A 59 1.55 15.82 -7.19
N PRO A 60 2.25 16.86 -6.69
CA PRO A 60 3.70 16.78 -6.49
C PRO A 60 4.05 15.61 -5.56
N GLN A 61 5.07 14.82 -5.90
CA GLN A 61 5.50 13.71 -5.06
C GLN A 61 6.26 14.20 -3.81
N CYS A 62 6.06 13.51 -2.69
CA CYS A 62 6.84 13.67 -1.46
C CYS A 62 8.35 13.48 -1.73
N ARG A 63 9.15 14.42 -1.22
CA ARG A 63 10.61 14.43 -1.43
C ARG A 63 11.38 13.59 -0.42
N SER A 64 10.69 12.99 0.55
CA SER A 64 11.29 12.22 1.62
C SER A 64 11.95 10.95 1.09
N THR A 65 13.17 10.69 1.57
CA THR A 65 13.92 9.46 1.25
C THR A 65 14.43 8.78 2.51
N ARG A 66 14.66 7.46 2.42
CA ARG A 66 15.17 6.60 3.49
C ARG A 66 16.26 5.67 2.95
N LYS A 67 17.27 5.40 3.77
CA LYS A 67 18.21 4.28 3.56
C LYS A 67 17.91 3.17 4.55
N PRO A 68 17.10 2.16 4.20
CA PRO A 68 16.58 1.20 5.16
C PRO A 68 17.69 0.37 5.84
N TYR A 69 18.77 0.09 5.11
CA TYR A 69 19.81 -0.85 5.53
C TYR A 69 21.13 -0.20 5.92
N ILE A 70 21.20 1.13 6.03
CA ILE A 70 22.46 1.86 6.23
C ILE A 70 23.24 1.42 7.48
N HIS A 71 22.53 0.94 8.51
CA HIS A 71 23.09 0.49 9.78
C HIS A 71 23.63 -0.96 9.74
N LEU A 72 23.34 -1.73 8.69
CA LEU A 72 23.75 -3.13 8.53
C LEU A 72 25.07 -3.20 7.77
N THR A 73 26.17 -2.95 8.49
CA THR A 73 27.53 -2.88 7.92
C THR A 73 28.02 -4.18 7.29
N GLN A 74 27.41 -5.31 7.65
CA GLN A 74 27.71 -6.64 7.12
C GLN A 74 27.09 -6.91 5.73
N LEU A 75 26.15 -6.09 5.27
CA LEU A 75 25.53 -6.26 3.96
C LEU A 75 26.45 -5.78 2.83
N ASN A 76 26.25 -6.35 1.64
CA ASN A 76 26.84 -5.83 0.42
C ASN A 76 26.53 -4.32 0.30
N PRO A 77 27.53 -3.45 0.04
CA PRO A 77 27.32 -2.02 -0.16
C PRO A 77 26.18 -1.67 -1.12
N GLU A 78 25.99 -2.45 -2.19
CA GLU A 78 24.90 -2.25 -3.17
C GLU A 78 23.50 -2.38 -2.55
N ILE A 79 23.35 -3.26 -1.56
CA ILE A 79 22.09 -3.45 -0.82
C ILE A 79 22.00 -2.43 0.31
N ARG A 80 23.10 -2.26 1.06
CA ARG A 80 23.19 -1.39 2.23
C ARG A 80 22.89 0.08 1.88
N ASP A 81 23.41 0.54 0.74
CA ASP A 81 23.38 1.94 0.34
C ASP A 81 22.14 2.28 -0.52
N GLN A 82 21.19 1.35 -0.67
CA GLN A 82 19.91 1.60 -1.34
C GLN A 82 19.16 2.77 -0.71
N VAL A 83 18.61 3.63 -1.58
CA VAL A 83 17.76 4.76 -1.20
C VAL A 83 16.35 4.49 -1.70
N VAL A 84 15.39 4.51 -0.78
CA VAL A 84 13.96 4.38 -1.07
C VAL A 84 13.32 5.75 -0.94
N ARG A 85 12.41 6.09 -1.86
CA ARG A 85 11.66 7.35 -1.86
C ARG A 85 10.20 7.10 -1.49
N CYS A 86 9.59 8.03 -0.77
CA CYS A 86 8.15 8.00 -0.51
C CYS A 86 7.37 8.17 -1.83
N LEU A 87 6.37 7.31 -2.06
CA LEU A 87 5.57 7.35 -3.29
C LEU A 87 4.37 8.31 -3.22
N LEU A 88 3.97 8.72 -2.02
CA LEU A 88 2.79 9.56 -1.80
C LEU A 88 3.04 11.02 -2.21
N HIS A 89 1.97 11.80 -2.30
CA HIS A 89 2.02 13.22 -2.62
C HIS A 89 2.71 14.06 -1.51
N GLU A 90 3.15 15.27 -1.84
CA GLU A 90 3.72 16.23 -0.92
C GLU A 90 2.68 16.68 0.11
N GLY A 91 3.06 16.72 1.39
CA GLY A 91 2.14 17.08 2.48
C GLY A 91 1.25 15.94 2.96
N HIS A 92 1.42 14.71 2.48
CA HIS A 92 0.68 13.55 2.99
C HIS A 92 0.84 13.42 4.51
N GLY A 93 -0.21 12.92 5.18
CA GLY A 93 -0.21 12.73 6.63
C GLY A 93 1.00 11.91 7.06
N GLY A 94 1.97 12.57 7.71
CA GLY A 94 3.29 12.02 8.03
C GLY A 94 3.31 10.81 8.99
N LYS A 95 2.14 10.23 9.33
CA LYS A 95 1.97 9.00 10.12
C LYS A 95 2.77 7.79 9.58
N TRP A 96 3.24 7.86 8.34
CA TRP A 96 4.01 6.81 7.67
C TRP A 96 5.53 7.05 7.67
N HIS A 97 6.02 8.19 8.18
CA HIS A 97 7.45 8.45 8.40
C HIS A 97 7.94 8.00 9.80
N TYR A 98 7.12 7.26 10.57
CA TYR A 98 7.30 6.96 12.00
C TYR A 98 8.27 5.81 12.34
N ALA A 99 9.30 5.57 11.53
CA ALA A 99 10.47 4.87 12.06
C ALA A 99 11.35 5.92 12.75
N ALA A 100 11.01 6.32 13.98
CA ALA A 100 11.79 7.26 14.80
C ALA A 100 13.26 6.83 14.95
N ASP A 101 13.53 5.54 14.74
CA ASP A 101 14.82 4.90 14.93
C ASP A 101 15.69 4.95 13.66
N ILE A 102 15.15 5.35 12.50
CA ILE A 102 15.83 5.29 11.20
C ILE A 102 15.42 6.50 10.34
N GLY A 103 16.20 7.57 10.43
CA GLY A 103 15.88 8.91 9.91
C GLY A 103 15.52 8.96 8.43
N TRP A 104 14.30 9.41 8.14
CA TRP A 104 13.92 9.97 6.85
C TRP A 104 14.59 11.33 6.67
N THR A 105 14.98 11.67 5.44
CA THR A 105 15.56 12.98 5.12
C THR A 105 14.73 13.65 4.02
N GLY A 106 14.54 14.97 4.12
CA GLY A 106 13.86 15.77 3.09
C GLY A 106 12.35 15.97 3.27
N ALA A 107 11.76 15.64 4.43
CA ALA A 107 10.42 16.08 4.78
C ALA A 107 10.47 17.58 5.09
N SER A 108 9.96 18.42 4.20
CA SER A 108 9.65 19.81 4.54
C SER A 108 8.51 19.80 5.56
N ALA A 109 8.71 20.51 6.68
CA ALA A 109 7.70 20.78 7.69
C ALA A 109 6.63 21.75 7.17
#